data_AF-A0A924FZ70-F1
#
_entry.id   AF-A0A924FZ70-F1
#
_cell.length_a   1.000
_cell.length_b   1.000
_cell.length_c   1.000
_cell.angle_alpha   90.00
_cell.angle_beta   90.00
_cell.angle_gamma   90.00
#
_symmetry.space_group_name_H-M   'P 1'
#
loop_
_entity.id
_entity.type
_entity.pdbx_description
1 polymer ?
#
loop_
_entity_poly.entity_id
_entity_poly.type
_entity_poly.pdbx_seq_one_letter_code
_entity_poly.pdbx_strand_id
1 'polypeptide(L)'
;MTGPAVAETFANIFTAPPSLDFAMLVVGDDLKQLEKRVDQFEIEMIRWRATLLPKLEPAFEEIKRTLPVGREAEETVSDAIKVVEDGIAAFSEPLQSDPAVAERIHQLGSISANAGKFVRKLMRGIEKSRVAQHAFFIDMYYGLLAFKSELNKSPEERQNFDDAKKLGAFLRSQIA
;
A
#
# COMPACT_ATOMS: atom_id res chain seq x y z
N MET A 1 21.22 5.76 19.89
CA MET A 1 20.85 6.81 18.91
C MET A 1 20.45 6.18 17.57
N THR A 2 19.50 5.24 17.58
CA THR A 2 19.14 4.40 16.40
C THR A 2 17.66 4.51 15.99
N GLY A 3 16.78 4.98 16.88
CA GLY A 3 15.33 5.16 16.58
C GLY A 3 14.98 6.04 15.37
N PRO A 4 15.64 7.20 15.13
CA PRO A 4 15.30 8.06 14.00
C PRO A 4 15.56 7.41 12.63
N ALA A 5 16.59 6.58 12.53
CA ALA A 5 17.02 5.97 11.27
C ALA A 5 16.06 4.87 10.77
N VAL A 6 15.35 4.21 11.68
CA VAL A 6 14.42 3.13 11.32
C VAL A 6 13.05 3.69 10.91
N ALA A 7 12.53 4.70 11.61
CA ALA A 7 11.32 5.41 11.20
C ALA A 7 11.50 6.05 9.81
N GLU A 8 12.68 6.65 9.56
CA GLU A 8 13.05 7.18 8.26
C GLU A 8 13.19 6.07 7.20
N THR A 9 13.74 4.90 7.56
CA THR A 9 13.77 3.72 6.68
C THR A 9 12.36 3.27 6.29
N PHE A 10 11.42 3.16 7.24
CA PHE A 10 10.03 2.79 6.93
C PHE A 10 9.31 3.86 6.11
N ALA A 11 9.47 5.14 6.44
CA ALA A 11 8.94 6.24 5.63
C ALA A 11 9.49 6.20 4.19
N ASN A 12 10.77 5.87 4.02
CA ASN A 12 11.42 5.73 2.72
C ASN A 12 11.00 4.47 1.95
N ILE A 13 10.51 3.43 2.63
CA ILE A 13 9.92 2.26 1.97
C ILE A 13 8.60 2.64 1.30
N PHE A 14 7.80 3.47 1.98
CA PHE A 14 6.45 3.86 1.53
C PHE A 14 6.42 5.19 0.78
N THR A 15 7.54 5.70 0.29
CA THR A 15 7.55 6.93 -0.52
C THR A 15 6.57 6.81 -1.69
N ALA A 16 5.57 7.69 -1.65
CA ALA A 16 4.52 7.99 -2.62
C ALA A 16 4.10 6.81 -3.51
N PRO A 17 2.99 6.11 -3.20
CA PRO A 17 2.43 5.15 -4.15
C PRO A 17 2.13 5.85 -5.49
N PRO A 18 2.20 5.12 -6.62
CA PRO A 18 1.73 5.64 -7.89
C PRO A 18 0.33 6.23 -7.72
N SER A 19 0.15 7.46 -8.16
CA SER A 19 -1.16 8.12 -8.19
C SER A 19 -1.54 8.33 -9.66
N LEU A 20 -2.80 8.04 -9.97
CA LEU A 20 -3.34 8.40 -11.27
C LEU A 20 -3.84 9.84 -11.17
N ASP A 21 -3.24 10.74 -11.95
CA ASP A 21 -3.74 12.11 -12.05
C ASP A 21 -5.02 12.12 -12.92
N PHE A 22 -6.17 12.20 -12.25
CA PHE A 22 -7.47 12.23 -12.91
C PHE A 22 -7.74 13.53 -13.66
N ALA A 23 -7.04 14.63 -13.33
CA ALA A 23 -7.13 15.88 -14.07
C ALA A 23 -6.52 15.74 -15.48
N MET A 24 -5.58 14.81 -15.66
CA MET A 24 -5.00 14.48 -16.97
C MET A 24 -5.91 13.61 -17.85
N LEU A 25 -7.04 13.11 -17.34
CA LEU A 25 -8.01 12.41 -18.18
C LEU A 25 -8.80 13.47 -18.95
N VAL A 26 -8.36 13.83 -20.16
CA VAL A 26 -9.03 14.89 -20.94
C VAL A 26 -10.26 14.33 -21.65
N VAL A 27 -11.42 14.97 -21.49
CA VAL A 27 -12.61 14.67 -22.30
C VAL A 27 -12.29 15.02 -23.75
N GLY A 28 -12.15 14.00 -24.60
CA GLY A 28 -11.73 14.14 -26.00
C GLY A 28 -10.38 13.49 -26.33
N ASP A 29 -9.60 13.06 -25.32
CA ASP A 29 -8.50 12.12 -25.57
C ASP A 29 -9.06 10.82 -26.15
N ASP A 30 -8.38 10.24 -27.14
CA ASP A 30 -8.74 8.92 -27.69
C ASP A 30 -8.85 7.94 -26.52
N LEU A 31 -9.97 7.20 -26.44
CA LEU A 31 -10.20 6.19 -25.40
C LEU A 31 -9.02 5.22 -25.26
N LYS A 32 -8.25 5.02 -26.33
CA LYS A 32 -6.99 4.25 -26.30
C LYS A 32 -5.90 4.87 -25.43
N GLN A 33 -5.79 6.19 -25.37
CA GLN A 33 -4.85 6.86 -24.47
C GLN A 33 -5.26 6.71 -23.01
N LEU A 34 -6.57 6.79 -22.73
CA LEU A 34 -7.11 6.50 -21.39
C LEU A 34 -6.78 5.06 -20.99
N GLU A 35 -7.03 4.08 -21.86
CA GLU A 35 -6.67 2.67 -21.63
C GLU A 35 -5.18 2.51 -21.33
N LYS A 36 -4.30 3.07 -22.17
CA LYS A 36 -2.86 3.01 -21.97
C LYS A 36 -2.41 3.61 -20.63
N ARG A 37 -3.02 4.71 -20.20
CA ARG A 37 -2.72 5.35 -18.91
C ARG A 37 -3.17 4.47 -17.74
N VAL A 38 -4.34 3.85 -17.84
CA VAL A 38 -4.83 2.91 -16.83
C VAL A 38 -3.93 1.68 -16.75
N ASP A 39 -3.58 1.08 -17.89
CA ASP A 39 -2.64 -0.05 -17.94
C ASP A 39 -1.28 0.32 -17.33
N GLN A 40 -0.77 1.51 -17.65
CA GLN A 40 0.48 2.01 -17.08
C GLN A 40 0.39 2.17 -15.55
N PHE A 41 -0.70 2.75 -15.06
CA PHE A 41 -0.96 2.87 -13.62
C PHE A 41 -1.01 1.50 -12.93
N GLU A 42 -1.73 0.52 -13.51
CA GLU A 42 -1.80 -0.83 -12.94
C GLU A 42 -0.42 -1.50 -12.89
N ILE A 43 0.38 -1.37 -13.96
CA ILE A 43 1.75 -1.88 -14.02
C ILE A 43 2.65 -1.20 -12.98
N GLU A 44 2.56 0.13 -12.85
CA GLU A 44 3.33 0.90 -11.88
C GLU A 44 2.96 0.51 -10.46
N MET A 45 1.67 0.30 -10.16
CA MET A 45 1.20 -0.18 -8.86
C MET A 45 1.74 -1.58 -8.54
N ILE A 46 1.71 -2.51 -9.50
CA ILE A 46 2.28 -3.85 -9.32
C ILE A 46 3.78 -3.78 -9.06
N ARG A 47 4.51 -2.99 -9.87
CA ARG A 47 5.96 -2.82 -9.72
C ARG A 47 6.30 -2.20 -8.37
N TRP A 48 5.60 -1.14 -7.99
CA TRP A 48 5.80 -0.47 -6.71
C TRP A 48 5.59 -1.44 -5.55
N ARG A 49 4.49 -2.21 -5.52
CA ARG A 49 4.27 -3.29 -4.52
C ARG A 49 5.41 -4.31 -4.49
N ALA A 50 5.87 -4.75 -5.67
CA ALA A 50 6.99 -5.68 -5.76
C ALA A 50 8.30 -5.09 -5.22
N THR A 51 8.46 -3.76 -5.18
CA THR A 51 9.61 -3.11 -4.54
C THR A 51 9.49 -3.02 -3.02
N LEU A 52 8.29 -3.14 -2.45
CA LEU A 52 8.09 -3.03 -1.00
C LEU A 52 8.58 -4.28 -0.27
N LEU A 53 8.20 -5.46 -0.75
CA LEU A 53 8.55 -6.75 -0.11
C LEU A 53 10.06 -6.90 0.15
N PRO A 54 10.96 -6.67 -0.83
CA PRO A 54 12.40 -6.83 -0.61
C PRO A 54 12.99 -5.78 0.32
N LYS A 55 12.32 -4.64 0.54
CA LYS A 55 12.76 -3.60 1.47
C LYS A 55 12.23 -3.84 2.89
N LEU A 56 11.04 -4.44 3.02
CA LEU A 56 10.43 -4.77 4.29
C LEU A 56 11.26 -5.79 5.09
N GLU A 57 11.73 -6.85 4.44
CA GLU A 57 12.48 -7.93 5.11
C GLU A 57 13.78 -7.43 5.79
N PRO A 58 14.65 -6.64 5.13
CA PRO A 58 15.78 -5.99 5.78
C PRO A 58 15.38 -5.04 6.91
N ALA A 59 14.31 -4.25 6.74
CA ALA A 59 13.86 -3.31 7.76
C ALA A 59 13.38 -4.03 9.03
N PHE A 60 12.71 -5.17 8.89
CA PHE A 60 12.35 -6.03 10.01
C PHE A 60 13.56 -6.67 10.69
N GLU A 61 14.54 -7.16 9.91
CA GLU A 61 15.77 -7.72 10.47
C GLU A 61 16.64 -6.66 11.15
N GLU A 62 16.64 -5.42 10.66
CA GLU A 62 17.27 -4.28 11.30
C GLU A 62 16.60 -3.94 12.63
N ILE A 63 15.26 -3.91 12.69
CA ILE A 63 14.53 -3.78 13.96
C ILE A 63 14.94 -4.91 14.90
N LYS A 64 14.89 -6.18 14.49
CA LYS A 64 15.30 -7.30 15.37
C LYS A 64 16.73 -7.17 15.89
N ARG A 65 17.67 -6.72 15.04
CA ARG A 65 19.09 -6.57 15.39
C ARG A 65 19.36 -5.38 16.31
N THR A 66 18.61 -4.29 16.14
CA THR A 66 18.81 -3.05 16.91
C THR A 66 18.15 -3.09 18.28
N LEU A 67 17.44 -4.17 18.63
CA LEU A 67 16.69 -4.27 19.89
C LEU A 67 17.39 -5.08 20.99
N PRO A 68 17.98 -4.42 22.00
CA PRO A 68 17.64 -4.78 23.36
C PRO A 68 16.18 -4.37 23.63
N VAL A 69 15.40 -5.27 24.22
CA VAL A 69 13.98 -5.06 24.58
C VAL A 69 13.82 -3.73 25.35
N GLY A 70 12.87 -2.87 24.96
CA GLY A 70 12.65 -1.58 25.63
C GLY A 70 11.80 -0.57 24.84
N ARG A 71 11.57 0.60 25.44
CA ARG A 71 10.65 1.65 24.94
C ARG A 71 10.98 2.19 23.54
N GLU A 72 12.27 2.30 23.18
CA GLU A 72 12.68 2.79 21.85
C GLU A 72 12.23 1.85 20.71
N ALA A 73 12.13 0.54 20.99
CA ALA A 73 11.59 -0.46 20.08
C ALA A 73 10.14 -0.20 19.72
N GLU A 74 9.38 0.05 20.78
CA GLU A 74 7.94 0.19 20.73
C GLU A 74 7.56 1.47 19.99
N GLU A 75 8.30 2.55 20.25
CA GLU A 75 8.15 3.83 19.54
C GLU A 75 8.44 3.65 18.05
N THR A 76 9.53 2.96 17.68
CA THR A 76 9.90 2.70 16.27
C THR A 76 8.82 1.91 15.52
N VAL A 77 8.31 0.83 16.11
CA VAL A 77 7.24 0.03 15.49
C VAL A 77 5.94 0.83 15.42
N SER A 78 5.67 1.69 16.40
CA SER A 78 4.47 2.57 16.39
C SER A 78 4.53 3.62 15.28
N ASP A 79 5.71 4.21 15.02
CA ASP A 79 5.90 5.12 13.90
C ASP A 79 5.69 4.42 12.55
N ALA A 80 6.22 3.19 12.41
CA ALA A 80 5.97 2.37 11.23
C ALA A 80 4.48 2.09 11.03
N ILE A 81 3.76 1.71 12.10
CA ILE A 81 2.30 1.49 12.07
C ILE A 81 1.59 2.75 11.56
N LYS A 82 1.95 3.93 12.05
CA LYS A 82 1.33 5.19 11.64
C LYS A 82 1.49 5.46 10.14
N VAL A 83 2.67 5.19 9.57
CA VAL A 83 2.89 5.31 8.11
C VAL A 83 1.97 4.35 7.33
N VAL A 84 1.74 3.15 7.86
CA VAL A 84 0.81 2.19 7.26
C VAL A 84 -0.65 2.65 7.37
N GLU A 85 -1.04 3.23 8.50
CA GLU A 85 -2.39 3.80 8.71
C GLU A 85 -2.68 4.94 7.74
N ASP A 86 -1.72 5.83 7.49
CA ASP A 86 -1.84 6.89 6.47
C ASP A 86 -2.04 6.28 5.07
N GLY A 87 -1.33 5.18 4.77
CA GLY A 87 -1.51 4.39 3.55
C GLY A 87 -2.91 3.78 3.45
N ILE A 88 -3.43 3.17 4.52
CA ILE A 88 -4.80 2.63 4.59
C ILE A 88 -5.81 3.72 4.27
N ALA A 89 -5.68 4.89 4.91
CA ALA A 89 -6.57 6.02 4.71
C ALA A 89 -6.60 6.51 3.25
N ALA A 90 -5.46 6.52 2.56
CA ALA A 90 -5.37 6.95 1.16
C ALA A 90 -6.14 6.02 0.18
N PHE A 91 -6.33 4.75 0.55
CA PHE A 91 -6.96 3.73 -0.30
C PHE A 91 -8.29 3.20 0.25
N SER A 92 -8.77 3.69 1.40
CA SER A 92 -10.00 3.22 2.05
C SER A 92 -11.27 3.75 1.38
N GLU A 93 -11.17 4.94 0.77
CA GLU A 93 -12.30 5.53 0.06
C GLU A 93 -12.36 5.07 -1.41
N PRO A 94 -13.58 4.72 -1.89
CA PRO A 94 -13.79 4.46 -3.30
C PRO A 94 -13.42 5.68 -4.13
N LEU A 95 -12.81 5.47 -5.29
CA LEU A 95 -12.36 6.58 -6.13
C LEU A 95 -13.47 7.57 -6.53
N GLN A 96 -14.72 7.10 -6.55
CA GLN A 96 -15.89 7.89 -6.91
C GLN A 96 -16.42 8.76 -5.76
N SER A 97 -15.83 8.68 -4.55
CA SER A 97 -16.17 9.57 -3.44
C SER A 97 -15.72 11.01 -3.71
N ASP A 98 -14.65 11.19 -4.49
CA ASP A 98 -14.21 12.51 -4.96
C ASP A 98 -15.18 13.04 -6.04
N PRO A 99 -15.90 14.15 -5.76
CA PRO A 99 -16.85 14.73 -6.70
C PRO A 99 -16.23 15.13 -8.04
N ALA A 100 -14.96 15.57 -8.06
CA ALA A 100 -14.27 15.96 -9.27
C ALA A 100 -13.99 14.74 -10.16
N VAL A 101 -13.59 13.63 -9.55
CA VAL A 101 -13.37 12.37 -10.25
C VAL A 101 -14.69 11.77 -10.74
N ALA A 102 -15.73 11.77 -9.90
CA ALA A 102 -17.05 11.26 -10.26
C ALA A 102 -17.64 12.00 -11.46
N GLU A 103 -17.58 13.34 -11.45
CA GLU A 103 -18.02 14.18 -12.56
C GLU A 103 -17.21 13.88 -13.83
N ARG A 104 -15.90 13.68 -13.70
CA ARG A 104 -15.06 13.38 -14.87
C ARG A 104 -15.37 12.02 -15.49
N ILE A 105 -15.60 11.00 -14.68
CA ILE A 105 -16.03 9.67 -15.13
C ILE A 105 -17.39 9.77 -15.85
N HIS A 106 -18.31 10.57 -15.32
CA HIS A 106 -19.62 10.81 -15.93
C HIS A 106 -19.47 11.44 -17.32
N GLN A 107 -18.67 12.51 -17.44
CA GLN A 107 -18.41 13.19 -18.73
C GLN A 107 -17.78 12.27 -19.79
N LEU A 108 -16.78 11.46 -19.39
CA LEU A 108 -16.17 10.47 -20.29
C LEU A 108 -17.18 9.40 -20.72
N GLY A 109 -18.10 9.03 -19.81
CA GLY A 109 -19.11 8.03 -20.08
C GLY A 109 -20.30 8.49 -20.92
N SER A 110 -20.56 9.80 -20.99
CA SER A 110 -21.67 10.37 -21.75
C SER A 110 -21.40 10.54 -23.26
N ILE A 111 -20.17 10.28 -23.72
CA ILE A 111 -19.78 10.42 -25.14
C ILE A 111 -20.58 9.46 -26.04
N SER A 112 -20.75 8.21 -25.62
CA SER A 112 -21.61 7.21 -26.27
C SER A 112 -21.87 6.03 -25.33
N ALA A 113 -22.88 5.21 -25.61
CA ALA A 113 -23.16 4.01 -24.82
C ALA A 113 -21.97 3.04 -24.75
N ASN A 114 -21.20 2.90 -25.84
CA ASN A 114 -20.02 2.04 -25.90
C ASN A 114 -18.82 2.66 -25.17
N ALA A 115 -18.60 3.97 -25.33
CA ALA A 115 -17.58 4.70 -24.57
C ALA A 115 -17.85 4.61 -23.07
N GLY A 116 -19.11 4.78 -22.64
CA GLY A 116 -19.49 4.64 -21.24
C GLY A 116 -19.28 3.24 -20.66
N LYS A 117 -19.55 2.17 -21.44
CA LYS A 117 -19.22 0.81 -21.02
C LYS A 117 -17.71 0.62 -20.87
N PHE A 118 -16.94 1.16 -21.80
CA PHE A 118 -15.49 1.06 -21.80
C PHE A 118 -14.85 1.82 -20.62
N VAL A 119 -15.23 3.08 -20.41
CA VAL A 119 -14.77 3.89 -19.27
C VAL A 119 -15.09 3.20 -17.94
N ARG A 120 -16.32 2.69 -17.77
CA ARG A 120 -16.67 1.93 -16.56
C ARG A 120 -15.80 0.68 -16.35
N LYS A 121 -15.42 -0.01 -17.44
CA LYS A 121 -14.50 -1.16 -17.35
C LYS A 121 -13.13 -0.73 -16.84
N LEU A 122 -12.57 0.36 -17.38
CA LEU A 122 -11.28 0.90 -16.95
C LEU A 122 -11.31 1.38 -15.49
N MET A 123 -12.37 2.08 -15.08
CA MET A 123 -12.54 2.53 -13.69
C MET A 123 -12.59 1.35 -12.70
N ARG A 124 -13.22 0.23 -13.10
CA ARG A 124 -13.23 -0.99 -12.28
C ARG A 124 -11.83 -1.60 -12.13
N GLY A 125 -10.97 -1.50 -13.15
CA GLY A 125 -9.57 -1.93 -13.08
C GLY A 125 -8.77 -1.12 -12.06
N ILE A 126 -8.87 0.21 -12.15
CA ILE A 126 -8.26 1.13 -11.17
C ILE A 126 -8.75 0.81 -9.75
N GLU A 127 -10.06 0.66 -9.56
CA GLU A 127 -10.64 0.38 -8.24
C GLU A 127 -10.15 -0.97 -7.70
N LYS A 128 -10.10 -2.01 -8.55
CA LYS A 128 -9.53 -3.30 -8.16
C LYS A 128 -8.07 -3.17 -7.71
N SER A 129 -7.29 -2.35 -8.40
CA SER A 129 -5.89 -2.07 -8.02
C SER A 129 -5.76 -1.30 -6.70
N ARG A 130 -6.66 -0.34 -6.44
CA ARG A 130 -6.76 0.38 -5.16
C ARG A 130 -7.16 -0.56 -4.01
N VAL A 131 -8.15 -1.42 -4.22
CA VAL A 131 -8.58 -2.41 -3.22
C VAL A 131 -7.47 -3.40 -2.89
N ALA A 132 -6.75 -3.90 -3.91
CA ALA A 132 -5.59 -4.76 -3.69
C ALA A 132 -4.49 -4.03 -2.88
N GLN A 133 -4.33 -2.73 -3.12
CA GLN A 133 -3.39 -1.92 -2.36
C GLN A 133 -3.81 -1.72 -0.90
N HIS A 134 -5.08 -1.41 -0.67
CA HIS A 134 -5.65 -1.31 0.67
C HIS A 134 -5.47 -2.62 1.44
N ALA A 135 -5.80 -3.76 0.82
CA ALA A 135 -5.60 -5.07 1.43
C ALA A 135 -4.14 -5.32 1.83
N PHE A 136 -3.19 -4.99 0.96
CA PHE A 136 -1.76 -5.09 1.27
C PHE A 136 -1.36 -4.25 2.49
N PHE A 137 -1.84 -3.00 2.59
CA PHE A 137 -1.56 -2.16 3.77
C PHE A 137 -2.19 -2.74 5.05
N ILE A 138 -3.39 -3.29 4.97
CA ILE A 138 -4.06 -3.95 6.11
C ILE A 138 -3.26 -5.16 6.60
N ASP A 139 -2.80 -6.03 5.70
CA ASP A 139 -2.00 -7.20 6.07
C ASP A 139 -0.69 -6.79 6.76
N MET A 140 -0.07 -5.74 6.24
CA MET A 140 1.17 -5.20 6.78
C MET A 140 0.97 -4.51 8.14
N TYR A 141 -0.15 -3.82 8.32
CA TYR A 141 -0.58 -3.27 9.61
C TYR A 141 -0.71 -4.37 10.66
N TYR A 142 -1.41 -5.46 10.33
CA TYR A 142 -1.53 -6.61 11.24
C TYR A 142 -0.19 -7.31 11.49
N GLY A 143 0.68 -7.39 10.49
CA GLY A 143 2.05 -7.90 10.65
C GLY A 143 2.87 -7.08 11.65
N LEU A 144 2.78 -5.75 11.58
CA LEU A 144 3.44 -4.84 12.53
C LEU A 144 2.83 -4.89 13.92
N LEU A 145 1.51 -5.00 14.05
CA LEU A 145 0.84 -5.19 15.34
C LEU A 145 1.25 -6.50 16.02
N ALA A 146 1.29 -7.60 15.27
CA ALA A 146 1.75 -8.88 15.78
C ALA A 146 3.21 -8.76 16.26
N PHE A 147 4.07 -8.13 15.46
CA PHE A 147 5.46 -7.88 15.83
C PHE A 147 5.58 -7.03 17.11
N LYS A 148 4.81 -5.93 17.22
CA LYS A 148 4.74 -5.10 18.44
C LYS A 148 4.32 -5.91 19.66
N SER A 149 3.33 -6.78 19.50
CA SER A 149 2.85 -7.67 20.57
C SER A 149 3.95 -8.64 21.04
N GLU A 150 4.71 -9.25 20.13
CA GLU A 150 5.83 -10.13 20.48
C GLU A 150 6.97 -9.39 21.20
N LEU A 151 7.22 -8.11 20.87
CA LEU A 151 8.21 -7.30 21.59
C LEU A 151 7.84 -7.06 23.06
N ASN A 152 6.54 -7.03 23.37
CA ASN A 152 6.02 -6.81 24.71
C ASN A 152 5.93 -8.08 25.56
N LYS A 153 6.19 -9.26 24.97
CA LYS A 153 6.25 -10.53 25.70
C LYS A 153 7.58 -10.68 26.42
N SER A 154 7.54 -11.33 27.59
CA SER A 154 8.76 -11.74 28.28
C SER A 154 9.55 -12.76 27.42
N PRO A 155 10.87 -12.89 27.60
CA PRO A 155 11.67 -13.88 26.88
C PRO A 155 11.14 -15.32 27.00
N GLU A 156 10.41 -15.61 28.07
CA GLU A 156 9.82 -16.92 28.39
C GLU A 156 8.48 -17.17 27.66
N GLU A 157 7.80 -16.11 27.21
CA GLU A 157 6.50 -16.14 26.52
C GLU A 157 6.60 -16.08 24.99
N ARG A 158 7.80 -15.87 24.44
CA ARG A 158 8.05 -15.88 22.98
C ARG A 158 7.96 -17.31 22.47
N GLN A 159 6.81 -17.68 21.93
CA GLN A 159 6.60 -19.04 21.38
C GLN A 159 6.19 -19.06 19.91
N ASN A 160 5.78 -17.96 19.28
CA ASN A 160 5.39 -17.95 17.86
C ASN A 160 5.55 -16.56 17.24
N PHE A 161 6.20 -16.50 16.06
CA PHE A 161 6.53 -15.31 15.24
C PHE A 161 7.93 -14.67 15.38
N ASP A 162 8.91 -15.40 15.90
CA ASP A 162 10.32 -14.95 15.91
C ASP A 162 10.97 -14.87 14.52
N ASP A 163 10.33 -15.44 13.49
CA ASP A 163 10.92 -15.66 12.17
C ASP A 163 10.33 -14.71 11.11
N ALA A 164 11.15 -13.79 10.61
CA ALA A 164 10.78 -12.86 9.54
C ALA A 164 10.44 -13.62 8.26
N LYS A 165 10.93 -14.87 8.09
CA LYS A 165 10.53 -15.73 6.99
C LYS A 165 9.08 -16.17 7.08
N LYS A 166 8.49 -16.30 8.28
CA LYS A 166 7.07 -16.66 8.42
C LYS A 166 6.16 -15.49 8.06
N LEU A 167 6.49 -14.28 8.51
CA LEU A 167 5.79 -13.06 8.10
C LEU A 167 6.01 -12.79 6.60
N GLY A 168 7.25 -12.93 6.12
CA GLY A 168 7.58 -12.81 4.70
C GLY A 168 6.87 -13.86 3.84
N ALA A 169 6.77 -15.11 4.28
CA ALA A 169 6.02 -16.16 3.58
C ALA A 169 4.52 -15.88 3.58
N PHE A 170 3.96 -15.38 4.69
CA PHE A 170 2.58 -14.91 4.75
C PHE A 170 2.33 -13.77 3.75
N LEU A 171 3.14 -12.71 3.79
CA LEU A 171 3.02 -11.57 2.87
C LEU A 171 3.24 -11.97 1.40
N ARG A 172 4.20 -12.87 1.12
CA ARG A 172 4.44 -13.40 -0.24
C ARG A 172 3.26 -14.24 -0.75
N SER A 173 2.56 -14.96 0.12
CA SER A 173 1.39 -15.76 -0.26
C SER A 173 0.18 -14.92 -0.69
N GLN A 174 0.15 -13.63 -0.33
CA GLN A 174 -0.94 -12.70 -0.69
C GLN A 174 -0.66 -11.86 -1.96
N ILE A 175 0.57 -11.93 -2.51
CA ILE A 175 1.00 -11.15 -3.68
C ILE A 175 0.94 -11.96 -4.98
N ALA A 176 0.83 -13.30 -4.90
CA ALA A 176 0.62 -14.19 -6.04
C ALA A 176 -0.86 -14.22 -6.46
#